data_AF-A0A420NUV8-F1
#
_entry.id   AF-A0A420NUV8-F1
#
_cell.length_a   1.000
_cell.length_b   1.000
_cell.length_c   1.000
_cell.angle_alpha   90.00
_cell.angle_beta   90.00
_cell.angle_gamma   90.00
#
_symmetry.space_group_name_H-M   'P 1'
#
loop_
_entity.id
_entity.type
_entity.pdbx_description
1 polymer ?
#
loop_
_entity_poly.entity_id
_entity_poly.type
_entity_poly.pdbx_seq_one_letter_code
_entity_poly.pdbx_strand_id
1 'polypeptide(L)'
;MIEEAENLGISIRWQSQCLGVKLLDDRCLSVTVSSQNKFEHLIGCDFLIAADGAHSKIRASLRPGDQLRYAGATQIGGLAVFPQEIPNPLADSWGIMASGYGNSCFVSPFEGQTVIWALSKAEEMPA
;
A
#
# COMPACT_ATOMS: atom_id res chain seq x y z
N MET A 1 5.22 -15.08 -3.39
CA MET A 1 4.48 -14.39 -4.47
C MET A 1 5.42 -13.81 -5.52
N ILE A 2 6.39 -12.97 -5.15
CA ILE A 2 7.39 -12.44 -6.10
C ILE A 2 8.16 -13.58 -6.80
N GLU A 3 8.75 -14.47 -6.00
CA GLU A 3 9.50 -15.63 -6.51
C GLU A 3 8.64 -16.52 -7.43
N GLU A 4 7.39 -16.77 -7.05
CA GLU A 4 6.46 -17.55 -7.88
C GLU A 4 6.17 -16.86 -9.22
N ALA A 5 6.00 -15.54 -9.24
CA ALA A 5 5.81 -14.79 -10.47
C ALA A 5 7.05 -14.89 -11.38
N GLU A 6 8.25 -14.80 -10.82
CA GLU A 6 9.50 -14.97 -11.55
C GLU A 6 9.64 -16.39 -12.10
N ASN A 7 9.29 -17.42 -11.32
CA ASN A 7 9.27 -18.83 -11.75
C ASN A 7 8.30 -19.08 -12.91
N LEU A 8 7.20 -18.34 -12.97
CA LEU A 8 6.24 -18.35 -14.07
C LEU A 8 6.71 -17.53 -15.29
N GLY A 9 7.90 -16.93 -15.26
CA GLY A 9 8.48 -16.15 -16.35
C GLY A 9 7.94 -14.71 -16.45
N ILE A 10 7.28 -14.19 -15.41
CA ILE A 10 6.79 -12.82 -15.37
C ILE A 10 7.98 -11.87 -15.21
N SER A 11 8.09 -10.89 -16.11
CA SER A 11 9.14 -9.87 -16.02
C SER A 11 8.81 -8.82 -14.96
N ILE A 12 9.57 -8.81 -13.87
CA ILE A 12 9.48 -7.77 -12.82
C ILE A 12 10.62 -6.77 -13.00
N ARG A 13 10.27 -5.50 -13.21
CA ARG A 13 11.24 -4.40 -13.32
C ARG A 13 11.29 -3.58 -12.03
N TRP A 14 12.18 -3.97 -11.12
CA TRP A 14 12.44 -3.23 -9.89
C TRP A 14 13.02 -1.85 -10.15
N GLN A 15 13.03 -1.00 -9.10
CA GLN A 15 13.55 0.37 -9.17
C GLN A 15 12.97 1.20 -10.32
N SER A 16 11.74 0.87 -10.72
CA SER A 16 11.04 1.52 -11.82
C SER A 16 9.73 2.11 -11.31
N GLN A 17 9.36 3.28 -11.81
CA GLN A 17 8.16 3.99 -11.43
C GLN A 17 7.34 4.34 -12.67
N CYS A 18 6.07 3.94 -12.68
CA CYS A 18 5.10 4.45 -13.63
C CYS A 18 4.74 5.89 -13.26
N LEU A 19 4.93 6.82 -14.20
CA LEU A 19 4.76 8.26 -13.99
C LEU A 19 3.43 8.80 -14.53
N GLY A 20 2.82 8.08 -15.47
CA GLY A 20 1.55 8.46 -16.06
C GLY A 20 1.22 7.56 -17.24
N VAL A 21 0.05 7.80 -17.82
CA VAL A 21 -0.43 7.07 -18.99
C VAL A 21 -1.22 8.00 -19.91
N LYS A 22 -1.12 7.75 -21.21
CA LYS A 22 -1.95 8.39 -22.25
C LYS A 22 -2.68 7.33 -23.05
N LEU A 23 -3.94 7.61 -23.38
CA LEU A 23 -4.68 6.86 -24.39
C LEU A 23 -4.23 7.36 -25.78
N LEU A 24 -3.95 6.43 -26.67
CA LEU A 24 -3.61 6.69 -28.07
C LEU A 24 -4.81 6.39 -28.98
N ASP A 25 -4.75 6.83 -30.24
CA ASP A 25 -5.89 6.88 -31.17
C ASP A 25 -6.44 5.50 -31.60
N ASP A 26 -5.83 4.39 -31.15
CA ASP A 26 -6.21 3.00 -31.49
C ASP A 26 -6.57 2.12 -30.27
N ARG A 27 -7.03 2.72 -29.15
CA ARG A 27 -7.22 2.04 -27.84
C ARG A 27 -5.94 1.48 -27.21
N CYS A 28 -4.79 1.73 -27.81
CA CYS A 28 -3.49 1.48 -27.21
C CYS A 28 -3.21 2.51 -26.10
N LEU A 29 -2.44 2.11 -25.11
CA LEU A 29 -1.99 2.94 -24.00
C LEU A 29 -0.48 3.14 -24.11
N SER A 30 -0.01 4.34 -23.77
CA SER A 30 1.41 4.63 -23.60
C SER A 30 1.67 5.01 -22.15
N VAL A 31 2.47 4.20 -21.46
CA VAL A 31 2.86 4.39 -20.07
C VAL A 31 4.23 5.05 -20.02
N THR A 32 4.34 6.18 -19.34
CA THR A 32 5.62 6.80 -19.04
C THR A 32 6.25 6.12 -17.83
N VAL A 33 7.46 5.60 -17.96
CA VAL A 33 8.19 4.90 -16.90
C VAL A 33 9.57 5.52 -16.73
N SER A 34 10.00 5.71 -15.48
CA SER A 34 11.40 6.02 -15.14
C SER A 34 12.01 4.85 -14.40
N SER A 35 13.29 4.55 -14.64
CA SER A 35 14.05 3.53 -13.91
C SER A 35 15.27 4.18 -13.25
N GLN A 36 15.51 3.90 -11.97
CA GLN A 36 16.66 4.42 -11.20
C GLN A 36 16.83 5.95 -11.29
N ASN A 37 15.74 6.71 -11.36
CA ASN A 37 15.74 8.17 -11.58
C ASN A 37 16.47 8.61 -12.86
N LYS A 38 16.60 7.72 -13.85
CA LYS A 38 17.13 8.02 -15.19
C LYS A 38 16.00 8.52 -16.10
N PHE A 39 16.38 8.73 -17.37
CA PHE A 39 15.49 9.15 -18.44
C PHE A 39 14.18 8.34 -18.48
N GLU A 40 13.10 9.10 -18.64
CA GLU A 40 11.77 8.56 -18.88
C GLU A 40 11.75 7.85 -20.24
N HIS A 41 11.07 6.72 -20.29
CA HIS A 41 10.80 6.01 -21.53
C HIS A 41 9.33 5.61 -21.58
N LEU A 42 8.85 5.41 -22.80
CA LEU A 42 7.46 5.05 -23.07
C LEU A 42 7.36 3.54 -23.29
N ILE A 43 6.35 2.92 -22.68
CA ILE A 43 5.99 1.53 -22.91
C ILE A 43 4.56 1.51 -23.48
N GLY A 44 4.41 0.93 -24.67
CA GLY A 44 3.10 0.69 -25.27
C GLY A 44 2.46 -0.58 -24.72
N CYS A 45 1.14 -0.56 -24.47
CA CYS A 45 0.37 -1.74 -24.13
C CYS A 45 -1.11 -1.62 -24.53
N ASP A 46 -1.79 -2.76 -24.70
CA ASP A 46 -3.24 -2.80 -24.98
C ASP A 46 -4.08 -2.82 -23.69
N PHE A 47 -3.49 -3.34 -22.61
CA PHE A 47 -4.15 -3.47 -21.31
C PHE A 47 -3.21 -3.04 -20.19
N LEU A 48 -3.72 -2.21 -19.28
CA LEU A 48 -2.98 -1.70 -18.13
C LEU A 48 -3.76 -1.97 -16.84
N ILE A 49 -3.14 -2.69 -15.91
CA ILE A 49 -3.64 -2.89 -14.56
C ILE A 49 -2.92 -1.91 -13.62
N ALA A 50 -3.65 -0.93 -13.10
CA ALA A 50 -3.13 0.01 -12.11
C ALA A 50 -3.16 -0.61 -10.70
N ALA A 51 -1.99 -1.06 -10.23
CA ALA A 51 -1.79 -1.56 -8.86
C ALA A 51 -0.71 -0.75 -8.10
N ASP A 52 -0.58 0.54 -8.42
CA ASP A 52 0.46 1.46 -7.93
C ASP A 52 0.10 2.20 -6.62
N GLY A 53 -0.90 1.69 -5.89
CA GLY A 53 -1.21 2.11 -4.52
C GLY A 53 -2.05 3.39 -4.39
N ALA A 54 -2.15 3.90 -3.16
CA ALA A 54 -3.06 5.00 -2.81
C ALA A 54 -2.79 6.29 -3.61
N HIS A 55 -1.52 6.65 -3.80
CA HIS A 55 -1.08 7.83 -4.56
C HIS A 55 -0.85 7.53 -6.05
N SER A 56 -1.70 6.67 -6.63
CA SER A 56 -1.59 6.20 -8.00
C SER A 56 -1.46 7.34 -9.01
N LYS A 57 -0.34 7.35 -9.76
CA LYS A 57 -0.09 8.30 -10.86
C LYS A 57 -0.91 7.92 -12.10
N ILE A 58 -1.19 6.63 -12.24
CA ILE A 58 -2.05 6.11 -13.31
C ILE A 58 -3.50 6.56 -13.11
N ARG A 59 -4.05 6.42 -11.88
CA ARG A 59 -5.38 6.94 -11.54
C ARG A 59 -5.45 8.45 -11.77
N ALA A 60 -4.43 9.19 -11.34
CA ALA A 60 -4.39 10.65 -11.55
C ALA A 60 -4.41 11.04 -13.04
N SER A 61 -3.79 10.25 -13.92
CA SER A 61 -3.78 10.49 -15.37
C SER A 61 -5.13 10.18 -16.05
N LEU A 62 -5.77 9.05 -15.68
CA LEU A 62 -7.00 8.58 -16.34
C LEU A 62 -8.29 9.08 -15.69
N ARG A 63 -8.26 9.36 -14.39
CA ARG A 63 -9.41 9.73 -13.56
C ARG A 63 -9.03 10.88 -12.60
N PRO A 64 -8.70 12.08 -13.12
CA PRO A 64 -8.17 13.17 -12.30
C PRO A 64 -9.15 13.69 -11.23
N GLY A 65 -10.45 13.45 -11.38
CA GLY A 65 -11.45 13.79 -10.35
C GLY A 65 -11.55 12.77 -9.20
N ASP A 66 -10.93 11.59 -9.34
CA ASP A 66 -11.01 10.50 -8.37
C ASP A 66 -9.93 10.63 -7.28
N GLN A 67 -10.17 11.58 -6.38
CA GLN A 67 -9.26 11.98 -5.32
C GLN A 67 -9.53 11.22 -4.02
N LEU A 68 -8.47 10.99 -3.24
CA LEU A 68 -8.59 10.45 -1.90
C LEU A 68 -9.18 11.50 -0.96
N ARG A 69 -10.02 11.06 -0.03
CA ARG A 69 -10.57 11.90 1.02
C ARG A 69 -10.08 11.37 2.36
N TYR A 70 -9.60 12.29 3.20
CA TYR A 70 -9.22 11.95 4.55
C TYR A 70 -10.44 11.41 5.31
N ALA A 71 -10.26 10.27 6.00
CA ALA A 71 -11.37 9.54 6.62
C ALA A 71 -11.66 9.98 8.07
N GLY A 72 -11.00 11.01 8.58
CA GLY A 72 -11.19 11.48 9.97
C GLY A 72 -10.50 10.61 11.02
N ALA A 73 -9.46 9.88 10.65
CA ALA A 73 -8.68 9.08 11.59
C ALA A 73 -7.19 9.05 11.22
N THR A 74 -6.34 9.04 12.23
CA THR A 74 -4.91 8.75 12.08
C THR A 74 -4.60 7.37 12.64
N GLN A 75 -3.60 6.72 12.04
CA GLN A 75 -3.10 5.45 12.50
C GLN A 75 -1.57 5.50 12.51
N ILE A 76 -0.98 5.04 13.61
CA ILE A 76 0.43 4.72 13.72
C ILE A 76 0.57 3.23 13.98
N GLY A 77 1.61 2.60 13.46
CA GLY A 77 1.80 1.18 13.65
C GLY A 77 3.22 0.74 13.35
N GLY A 78 3.51 -0.50 13.67
CA GLY A 78 4.83 -1.08 13.47
C GLY A 78 4.94 -2.48 14.03
N LEU A 79 6.18 -2.86 14.32
CA LEU A 79 6.54 -4.13 14.91
C LEU A 79 7.07 -3.89 16.33
N ALA A 80 6.62 -4.71 17.27
CA ALA A 80 7.18 -4.81 18.61
C ALA A 80 7.86 -6.17 18.75
N VAL A 81 9.16 -6.17 19.04
CA VAL A 81 9.93 -7.41 19.25
C VAL A 81 10.14 -7.59 20.74
N PHE A 82 9.66 -8.72 21.27
CA PHE A 82 9.85 -9.10 22.66
C PHE A 82 11.14 -9.92 22.79
N PRO A 83 11.93 -9.75 23.86
CA PRO A 83 13.20 -10.44 24.04
C PRO A 83 13.07 -11.86 24.60
N GLN A 84 11.91 -12.22 25.15
CA GLN A 84 11.66 -13.54 25.76
C GLN A 84 10.43 -14.22 25.14
N GLU A 85 9.25 -13.75 25.47
CA GLU A 85 7.99 -14.23 24.91
C GLU A 85 7.03 -13.06 24.76
N ILE A 86 6.04 -13.24 23.88
CA ILE A 86 4.95 -12.27 23.75
C ILE A 86 4.13 -12.36 25.04
N PRO A 87 3.89 -11.25 25.76
CA PRO A 87 3.18 -11.30 27.04
C PRO A 87 1.70 -11.57 26.82
N ASN A 88 1.09 -12.32 27.75
CA ASN A 88 -0.36 -12.47 27.80
C ASN A 88 -1.04 -11.12 28.16
N PRO A 89 -2.21 -10.82 27.56
CA PRO A 89 -3.01 -11.68 26.69
C PRO A 89 -2.63 -11.62 25.19
N LEU A 90 -1.59 -10.89 24.79
CA LEU A 90 -1.26 -10.66 23.37
C LEU A 90 -0.82 -11.93 22.63
N ALA A 91 -0.28 -12.93 23.35
CA ALA A 91 0.09 -14.20 22.75
C ALA A 91 -1.15 -15.04 22.35
N ASP A 92 -2.19 -15.01 23.19
CA ASP A 92 -3.38 -15.87 23.05
C ASP A 92 -4.58 -15.14 22.43
N SER A 93 -4.59 -13.81 22.43
CA SER A 93 -5.71 -12.98 22.00
C SER A 93 -5.21 -11.84 21.11
N TRP A 94 -5.66 -11.87 19.86
CA TRP A 94 -5.30 -10.92 18.82
C TRP A 94 -6.53 -10.37 18.10
N GLY A 95 -6.38 -9.22 17.46
CA GLY A 95 -7.45 -8.52 16.77
C GLY A 95 -7.57 -7.07 17.21
N ILE A 96 -8.78 -6.51 17.02
CA ILE A 96 -9.06 -5.10 17.30
C ILE A 96 -9.53 -4.97 18.75
N MET A 97 -8.79 -4.19 19.53
CA MET A 97 -9.17 -3.72 20.86
C MET A 97 -9.74 -2.31 20.72
N ALA A 98 -11.07 -2.19 20.73
CA ALA A 98 -11.76 -0.90 20.71
C ALA A 98 -11.94 -0.37 22.13
N SER A 99 -11.54 0.87 22.40
CA SER A 99 -11.68 1.47 23.74
C SER A 99 -13.09 1.99 24.03
N GLY A 100 -13.89 2.25 22.98
CA GLY A 100 -15.16 2.96 23.07
C GLY A 100 -15.03 4.50 23.10
N TYR A 101 -13.81 5.03 23.19
CA TYR A 101 -13.52 6.48 23.27
C TYR A 101 -12.87 7.02 21.99
N GLY A 102 -13.28 6.51 20.82
CA GLY A 102 -12.73 6.94 19.53
C GLY A 102 -11.27 6.50 19.28
N ASN A 103 -10.73 5.59 20.08
CA ASN A 103 -9.41 5.00 19.85
C ASN A 103 -9.53 3.47 19.74
N SER A 104 -8.69 2.87 18.91
CA SER A 104 -8.59 1.41 18.82
C SER A 104 -7.14 0.98 18.61
N CYS A 105 -6.81 -0.22 19.05
CA CYS A 105 -5.50 -0.82 18.80
C CYS A 105 -5.70 -2.19 18.16
N PHE A 106 -5.12 -2.39 16.98
CA PHE A 106 -4.96 -3.71 16.40
C PHE A 106 -3.65 -4.30 16.91
N VAL A 107 -3.68 -5.56 17.34
CA VAL A 107 -2.48 -6.34 17.66
C VAL A 107 -2.61 -7.72 17.06
N SER A 108 -1.51 -8.24 16.52
CA SER A 108 -1.43 -9.61 16.04
C SER A 108 -0.01 -10.15 16.26
N PRO A 109 0.15 -11.33 16.88
CA PRO A 109 1.37 -12.08 16.78
C PRO A 109 1.81 -12.20 15.32
N PHE A 110 3.10 -12.05 15.13
CA PHE A 110 3.82 -12.28 13.88
C PHE A 110 4.92 -13.31 14.17
N GLU A 111 5.81 -13.54 13.21
CA GLU A 111 6.90 -14.52 13.33
C GLU A 111 7.73 -14.35 14.60
N GLY A 112 7.94 -15.48 15.30
CA GLY A 112 8.73 -15.55 16.52
C GLY A 112 8.12 -14.77 17.68
N GLN A 113 8.91 -13.86 18.25
CA GLN A 113 8.51 -13.02 19.40
C GLN A 113 8.11 -11.61 18.95
N THR A 114 7.57 -11.49 17.74
CA THR A 114 7.20 -10.19 17.15
C THR A 114 5.69 -10.03 17.16
N VAL A 115 5.22 -8.81 17.44
CA VAL A 115 3.82 -8.43 17.31
C VAL A 115 3.71 -7.28 16.32
N ILE A 116 2.81 -7.40 15.34
CA ILE A 116 2.34 -6.28 14.54
C ILE A 116 1.32 -5.52 15.38
N TRP A 117 1.47 -4.22 15.47
CA TRP A 117 0.53 -3.37 16.18
C TRP A 117 0.17 -2.14 15.34
N ALA A 118 -1.05 -1.65 15.53
CA ALA A 118 -1.48 -0.37 14.97
C ALA A 118 -2.45 0.32 15.93
N LEU A 119 -2.08 1.51 16.41
CA LEU A 119 -2.93 2.38 17.19
C LEU A 119 -3.63 3.36 16.25
N SER A 120 -4.95 3.33 16.26
CA SER A 120 -5.83 4.23 15.52
C SER A 120 -6.52 5.20 16.47
N LYS A 121 -6.62 6.45 16.04
CA LYS A 121 -7.34 7.51 16.73
C LYS A 121 -8.27 8.21 15.74
N ALA A 122 -9.55 8.28 16.09
CA ALA A 122 -10.48 9.19 15.43
C ALA A 122 -10.08 10.63 15.77
N GLU A 123 -10.01 11.48 14.75
CA GLU A 123 -9.74 12.90 14.93
C GLU A 123 -11.06 13.67 14.92
N GLU A 124 -11.14 14.71 15.75
CA GLU A 124 -12.21 15.70 15.59
C GLU A 124 -12.03 16.31 14.21
N MET A 125 -13.02 16.11 13.33
CA MET A 125 -12.98 16.75 12.02
C MET A 125 -13.01 18.27 12.22
N PRO A 126 -12.11 19.03 11.58
CA PRO A 126 -12.27 20.48 11.49
C PRO A 126 -13.65 20.79 10.92
N ALA A 127 -14.34 21.75 11.54
CA ALA A 127 -15.64 22.24 11.09
C ALA A 127 -15.58 22.83 9.66
#